data_AF-A0A1G7NPE4-F1
#
_entry.id   AF-A0A1G7NPE4-F1
#
_cell.length_a   1.000
_cell.length_b   1.000
_cell.length_c   1.000
_cell.angle_alpha   90.00
_cell.angle_beta   90.00
_cell.angle_gamma   90.00
#
_symmetry.space_group_name_H-M   'P 1'
#
loop_
_entity.id
_entity.type
_entity.pdbx_description
1 polymer ?
#
loop_
_entity_poly.entity_id
_entity_poly.type
_entity_poly.pdbx_seq_one_letter_code
_entity_poly.pdbx_strand_id
1 'polypeptide(L)'
;MDTQALSADMVLGIPLFDEAHEALAEQINVLLNGPDQDFEDNLAALVECLEDDFRVEEQLMDAIDYPATRSHREQHARVLATLHGLTPGDIGAGRKVAALILPWFQVHLATADTALAIALQMAGRAHGAPAGQDDVPAARLNPRRRPVPT
;
A
#
# COMPACT_ATOMS: atom_id res chain seq x y z
N MET A 1 10.53 -3.54 24.13
CA MET A 1 10.11 -2.78 22.95
C MET A 1 10.64 -3.54 21.77
N ASP A 2 9.81 -4.44 21.26
CA ASP A 2 10.19 -5.28 20.13
C ASP A 2 10.01 -4.44 18.88
N THR A 3 11.14 -4.04 18.29
CA THR A 3 11.19 -3.54 16.93
C THR A 3 10.47 -4.56 16.06
N GLN A 4 9.32 -4.17 15.52
CA GLN A 4 8.57 -4.98 14.57
C GLN A 4 9.40 -5.04 13.28
N ALA A 5 10.41 -5.90 13.31
CA ALA A 5 11.22 -6.24 12.16
C ALA A 5 10.29 -6.82 11.10
N LEU A 6 10.47 -6.33 9.88
CA LEU A 6 9.79 -6.76 8.66
C LEU A 6 9.56 -8.27 8.66
N SER A 7 8.31 -8.72 8.85
CA SER A 7 7.99 -10.14 8.78
C SER A 7 7.99 -10.59 7.32
N ALA A 8 8.52 -11.78 7.05
CA ALA A 8 8.58 -12.39 5.71
C ALA A 8 7.19 -12.46 5.02
N ASP A 9 6.12 -12.34 5.78
CA ASP A 9 4.73 -12.30 5.32
C ASP A 9 4.38 -11.06 4.49
N MET A 10 5.26 -10.04 4.40
CA MET A 10 5.02 -8.82 3.62
C MET A 10 5.65 -8.82 2.22
N VAL A 11 6.36 -9.88 1.84
CA VAL A 11 7.05 -10.00 0.55
C VAL A 11 6.20 -10.84 -0.42
N LEU A 12 5.63 -10.20 -1.43
CA LEU A 12 4.88 -10.87 -2.50
C LEU A 12 5.78 -11.28 -3.68
N GLY A 13 7.03 -10.83 -3.70
CA GLY A 13 7.96 -11.09 -4.79
C GLY A 13 7.63 -10.29 -6.05
N ILE A 14 6.78 -9.27 -5.92
CA ILE A 14 6.56 -8.24 -6.94
C ILE A 14 7.07 -6.93 -6.32
N PRO A 15 8.23 -6.40 -6.77
CA PRO A 15 8.90 -5.26 -6.12
C PRO A 15 8.01 -4.03 -5.87
N LEU A 16 7.04 -3.78 -6.76
CA LEU A 16 6.07 -2.71 -6.62
C LEU A 16 5.27 -2.80 -5.31
N PHE A 17 4.79 -4.00 -4.97
CA PHE A 17 4.00 -4.24 -3.76
C PHE A 17 4.90 -4.14 -2.53
N ASP A 18 6.05 -4.81 -2.54
CA ASP A 18 6.98 -4.85 -1.41
C ASP A 18 7.44 -3.42 -1.01
N GLU A 19 7.76 -2.56 -1.98
CA GLU A 19 8.17 -1.16 -1.75
C GLU A 19 7.03 -0.26 -1.23
N ALA A 20 5.79 -0.50 -1.64
CA ALA A 20 4.62 0.23 -1.16
C ALA A 20 4.32 -0.15 0.30
N HIS A 21 4.46 -1.44 0.63
CA HIS A 21 4.17 -1.97 1.96
C HIS A 21 5.14 -1.46 3.02
N GLU A 22 6.44 -1.45 2.70
CA GLU A 22 7.46 -0.89 3.58
C GLU A 22 7.21 0.60 3.86
N ALA A 23 6.89 1.37 2.83
CA ALA A 23 6.58 2.80 2.95
C ALA A 23 5.34 3.05 3.82
N LEU A 24 4.29 2.24 3.65
CA LEU A 24 3.08 2.35 4.46
C LEU A 24 3.34 2.05 5.95
N ALA A 25 4.11 0.99 6.24
CA ALA A 25 4.45 0.64 7.61
C ALA A 25 5.25 1.75 8.32
N GLU A 26 6.19 2.38 7.59
CA GLU A 26 6.96 3.52 8.09
C GLU A 26 6.06 4.74 8.36
N GLN A 27 5.17 5.10 7.44
CA GLN A 27 4.24 6.21 7.60
C GLN A 27 3.29 6.03 8.78
N ILE A 28 2.74 4.82 8.96
CA ILE A 28 1.91 4.51 10.13
C ILE A 28 2.74 4.66 11.41
N ASN A 29 3.98 4.19 11.42
CA ASN A 29 4.85 4.34 12.59
C ASN A 29 5.14 5.82 12.93
N VAL A 30 5.40 6.66 11.92
CA VAL A 30 5.56 8.11 12.09
C VAL A 30 4.27 8.74 12.63
N LEU A 31 3.13 8.41 12.05
CA LEU A 31 1.83 8.93 12.49
C LEU A 31 1.49 8.53 13.92
N LEU A 32 1.86 7.31 14.35
CA LEU A 32 1.55 6.81 15.69
C LEU A 32 2.47 7.35 16.78
N ASN A 33 3.75 7.62 16.47
CA ASN A 33 4.76 7.99 17.46
C ASN A 33 5.27 9.44 17.34
N GLY A 34 4.91 10.15 16.27
CA GLY A 34 5.32 11.53 16.03
C GLY A 34 4.62 12.55 16.93
N PRO A 35 5.10 13.80 16.98
CA PRO A 35 4.50 14.87 17.78
C PRO A 35 3.04 15.16 17.42
N ASP A 36 2.24 15.57 18.40
CA ASP A 36 0.82 15.91 18.20
C ASP A 36 0.60 17.06 17.21
N GLN A 37 1.51 18.06 17.20
CA GLN A 37 1.48 19.17 16.27
C GLN A 37 1.65 18.77 14.79
N ASP A 38 2.24 17.60 14.54
CA ASP A 38 2.49 17.10 13.18
C ASP A 38 1.46 16.02 12.79
N PHE A 39 0.48 15.71 13.65
CA PHE A 39 -0.45 14.60 13.44
C PHE A 39 -1.31 14.79 12.18
N GLU A 40 -1.87 15.97 11.97
CA GLU A 40 -2.75 16.23 10.81
C GLU A 40 -1.98 16.17 9.49
N ASP A 41 -0.77 16.72 9.45
CA ASP A 41 0.11 16.67 8.28
C ASP A 41 0.53 15.23 7.96
N ASN A 42 0.89 14.44 8.98
CA ASN A 42 1.23 13.04 8.81
C ASN A 42 0.02 12.18 8.40
N LEU A 43 -1.18 12.49 8.90
CA LEU A 43 -2.41 11.80 8.52
C LEU A 43 -2.74 12.09 7.05
N ALA A 44 -2.62 13.34 6.62
CA ALA A 44 -2.83 13.72 5.23
C ALA A 44 -1.85 13.01 4.30
N ALA A 45 -0.56 12.93 4.68
CA ALA A 45 0.46 12.22 3.92
C ALA A 45 0.18 10.71 3.82
N LEU A 46 -0.29 10.08 4.90
CA LEU A 46 -0.70 8.68 4.90
C LEU A 46 -1.87 8.44 3.94
N VAL A 47 -2.88 9.30 3.98
CA VAL A 47 -4.07 9.20 3.11
C VAL A 47 -3.68 9.37 1.64
N GLU A 48 -2.86 10.37 1.31
CA GLU A 48 -2.36 10.58 -0.06
C GLU A 48 -1.60 9.35 -0.58
N CYS A 49 -0.73 8.75 0.25
CA CYS A 49 0.01 7.55 -0.12
C CYS A 49 -0.91 6.36 -0.41
N LEU A 50 -1.89 6.11 0.47
CA LEU A 50 -2.86 5.03 0.28
C LEU A 50 -3.72 5.23 -0.97
N GLU A 51 -4.15 6.46 -1.26
CA GLU A 51 -4.91 6.77 -2.46
C GLU A 51 -4.11 6.49 -3.74
N ASP A 52 -2.82 6.84 -3.73
CA ASP A 52 -1.92 6.58 -4.86
C ASP A 52 -1.67 5.08 -5.07
N ASP A 53 -1.36 4.35 -4.00
CA ASP A 53 -1.08 2.91 -4.05
C ASP A 53 -2.33 2.13 -4.49
N PHE A 54 -3.49 2.40 -3.89
CA PHE A 54 -4.76 1.77 -4.28
C PHE A 54 -5.13 2.08 -5.72
N ARG A 55 -4.89 3.30 -6.21
CA ARG A 55 -5.16 3.66 -7.60
C ARG A 55 -4.30 2.87 -8.57
N VAL A 56 -3.01 2.66 -8.26
CA VAL A 56 -2.12 1.83 -9.09
C VAL A 56 -2.61 0.39 -9.10
N GLU A 57 -2.93 -0.17 -7.93
CA GLU A 57 -3.43 -1.53 -7.82
C GLU A 57 -4.75 -1.74 -8.57
N GLU A 58 -5.67 -0.79 -8.45
CA GLU A 58 -6.93 -0.82 -9.15
C GLU A 58 -6.79 -0.76 -10.68
N GLN A 59 -5.83 0.01 -11.18
CA GLN A 59 -5.49 0.02 -12.61
C GLN A 59 -4.92 -1.32 -13.06
N LEU A 60 -4.10 -1.98 -12.23
CA LEU A 60 -3.57 -3.31 -12.51
C LEU A 60 -4.71 -4.36 -12.54
N MET A 61 -5.66 -4.27 -11.60
CA MET A 61 -6.85 -5.13 -11.59
C MET A 61 -7.68 -4.97 -12.87
N ASP A 62 -7.95 -3.73 -13.30
CA ASP A 62 -8.69 -3.48 -14.54
C ASP A 62 -7.93 -4.00 -15.77
N ALA A 63 -6.60 -3.85 -15.80
CA ALA A 63 -5.78 -4.24 -16.96
C ALA A 63 -5.77 -5.76 -17.24
N ILE A 64 -6.06 -6.59 -16.23
CA ILE A 64 -6.09 -8.05 -16.36
C ILE A 64 -7.50 -8.64 -16.23
N ASP A 65 -8.54 -7.80 -16.27
CA ASP A 65 -9.93 -8.19 -16.02
C ASP A 65 -10.08 -8.99 -14.70
N TYR A 66 -9.46 -8.51 -13.63
CA TYR A 66 -9.36 -9.27 -12.38
C TYR A 66 -10.74 -9.62 -11.78
N PRO A 67 -11.06 -10.91 -11.53
CA PRO A 67 -12.41 -11.31 -11.15
C PRO A 67 -12.92 -10.73 -9.82
N ALA A 68 -12.03 -10.43 -8.88
CA ALA A 68 -12.38 -9.93 -7.55
C ALA A 68 -12.24 -8.40 -7.41
N THR A 69 -12.16 -7.67 -8.52
CA THR A 69 -11.97 -6.20 -8.55
C THR A 69 -12.94 -5.46 -7.63
N ARG A 70 -14.23 -5.81 -7.67
CA ARG A 70 -15.25 -5.14 -6.86
C ARG A 70 -15.00 -5.28 -5.36
N SER A 71 -14.80 -6.51 -4.87
CA SER A 71 -14.57 -6.75 -3.45
C SER A 71 -13.24 -6.18 -2.96
N HIS A 72 -12.26 -6.07 -3.85
CA HIS A 72 -10.98 -5.45 -3.54
C HIS A 72 -11.15 -3.93 -3.35
N ARG A 73 -11.75 -3.25 -4.34
CA ARG A 73 -12.08 -1.82 -4.27
C ARG A 73 -12.94 -1.45 -3.06
N GLU A 74 -13.91 -2.28 -2.70
CA GLU A 74 -14.75 -2.06 -1.52
C GLU A 74 -13.94 -2.04 -0.21
N GLN A 75 -12.86 -2.83 -0.11
CA GLN A 75 -11.96 -2.81 1.03
C GLN A 75 -11.13 -1.52 1.08
N HIS A 76 -10.54 -1.11 -0.04
CA HIS A 76 -9.82 0.16 -0.18
C HIS A 76 -10.70 1.36 0.22
N ALA A 77 -11.89 1.44 -0.38
CA ALA A 77 -12.82 2.53 -0.13
C ALA A 77 -13.24 2.63 1.34
N ARG A 78 -13.39 1.50 2.04
CA ARG A 78 -13.75 1.49 3.46
C ARG A 78 -12.64 2.04 4.34
N VAL A 79 -11.38 1.74 4.03
CA VAL A 79 -10.23 2.29 4.74
C VAL A 79 -10.12 3.79 4.51
N LEU A 80 -10.15 4.23 3.24
CA LEU A 80 -10.09 5.66 2.91
C LEU A 80 -11.25 6.44 3.53
N ALA A 81 -12.48 5.93 3.48
CA ALA A 81 -13.64 6.56 4.11
C ALA A 81 -13.48 6.68 5.63
N THR A 82 -12.85 5.69 6.27
CA THR A 82 -12.57 5.72 7.71
C THR A 82 -11.56 6.80 8.07
N LEU A 83 -10.48 6.94 7.27
CA LEU A 83 -9.44 7.95 7.49
C LEU A 83 -9.93 9.37 7.20
N HIS A 84 -10.63 9.57 6.09
CA HIS A 84 -11.27 10.86 5.74
C HIS A 84 -12.37 11.27 6.73
N GLY A 85 -12.98 10.30 7.42
CA GLY A 85 -14.02 10.53 8.42
C GLY A 85 -13.52 10.93 9.80
N LEU A 86 -12.20 11.02 10.02
CA LEU A 86 -11.65 11.42 11.31
C LEU A 86 -11.97 12.88 11.64
N THR A 87 -12.35 13.13 12.89
CA THR A 87 -12.63 14.48 13.38
C THR A 87 -11.33 15.28 13.50
N PRO A 88 -11.18 16.44 12.82
CA PRO A 88 -10.00 17.29 12.98
C PRO A 88 -9.78 17.72 14.43
N GLY A 89 -8.53 17.80 14.87
CA GLY A 89 -8.16 18.13 16.24
C GLY A 89 -8.36 17.03 17.29
N ASP A 90 -9.06 15.91 17.01
CA ASP A 90 -9.14 14.77 17.93
C ASP A 90 -8.00 13.76 17.67
N ILE A 91 -6.79 14.18 18.02
CA ILE A 91 -5.55 13.41 17.81
C ILE A 91 -5.62 12.04 18.50
N GLY A 92 -6.22 11.98 19.70
CA GLY A 92 -6.33 10.76 20.46
C GLY A 92 -7.22 9.72 19.79
N ALA A 93 -8.36 10.13 19.23
CA ALA A 93 -9.19 9.24 18.41
C ALA A 93 -8.51 8.90 17.08
N GLY A 94 -7.89 9.87 16.43
CA GLY A 94 -7.18 9.69 15.17
C GLY A 94 -6.08 8.62 15.27
N ARG A 95 -5.20 8.69 16.28
CA ARG A 95 -4.16 7.67 16.51
C ARG A 95 -4.74 6.28 16.77
N LYS A 96 -5.86 6.18 17.49
CA LYS A 96 -6.53 4.88 17.74
C LYS A 96 -7.02 4.25 16.45
N VAL A 97 -7.60 5.04 15.55
CA VAL A 97 -8.05 4.55 14.24
C VAL A 97 -6.87 4.21 13.35
N ALA A 98 -5.85 5.08 13.28
CA ALA A 98 -4.62 4.81 12.53
C ALA A 98 -3.93 3.51 12.97
N ALA A 99 -3.95 3.19 14.26
CA ALA A 99 -3.38 1.95 14.79
C ALA A 99 -4.10 0.68 14.30
N LEU A 100 -5.34 0.79 13.81
CA LEU A 100 -6.09 -0.32 13.22
C LEU A 100 -5.73 -0.57 11.75
N ILE A 101 -5.08 0.39 11.09
CA ILE A 101 -4.69 0.26 9.68
C ILE A 101 -3.64 -0.83 9.52
N LEU A 102 -2.61 -0.88 10.38
CA LEU A 102 -1.53 -1.86 10.25
C LEU A 102 -2.03 -3.32 10.37
N PRO A 103 -2.84 -3.70 11.38
CA PRO A 103 -3.43 -5.05 11.42
C PRO A 103 -4.35 -5.36 10.24
N TRP A 104 -5.15 -4.38 9.79
CA TRP A 104 -5.99 -4.58 8.60
C TRP A 104 -5.13 -4.83 7.36
N PHE A 105 -4.08 -4.04 7.18
CA PHE A 105 -3.19 -4.08 6.04
C PHE A 105 -2.46 -5.43 5.96
N GLN A 106 -2.00 -5.97 7.08
CA GLN A 106 -1.39 -7.30 7.13
C GLN A 106 -2.34 -8.40 6.62
N VAL A 107 -3.63 -8.31 6.95
CA VAL A 107 -4.63 -9.28 6.47
C VAL A 107 -4.94 -9.06 4.99
N HIS A 108 -5.07 -7.80 4.57
CA HIS A 108 -5.32 -7.42 3.18
C HIS A 108 -4.22 -7.96 2.26
N LEU A 109 -2.98 -7.69 2.63
CA LEU A 109 -1.78 -8.17 1.96
C LEU A 109 -1.73 -9.69 1.83
N ALA A 110 -1.92 -10.40 2.94
CA ALA A 110 -1.90 -11.87 2.98
C ALA A 110 -3.05 -12.53 2.20
N THR A 111 -4.04 -11.76 1.73
CA THR A 111 -5.24 -12.31 1.08
C THR A 111 -5.50 -11.69 -0.29
N ALA A 112 -5.92 -10.43 -0.36
CA ALA A 112 -6.34 -9.75 -1.58
C ALA A 112 -5.16 -9.47 -2.51
N ASP A 113 -4.09 -8.87 -1.99
CA ASP A 113 -2.93 -8.43 -2.76
C ASP A 113 -2.10 -9.63 -3.22
N THR A 114 -1.96 -10.65 -2.36
CA THR A 114 -1.35 -11.93 -2.73
C THR A 114 -2.10 -12.59 -3.90
N ALA A 115 -3.44 -12.59 -3.89
CA ALA A 115 -4.24 -13.15 -4.97
C ALA A 115 -4.08 -12.35 -6.28
N LEU A 116 -4.00 -11.01 -6.18
CA LEU A 116 -3.73 -10.16 -7.33
C LEU A 116 -2.32 -10.37 -7.89
N ALA A 117 -1.31 -10.48 -7.02
CA ALA A 117 0.07 -10.75 -7.41
C ALA A 117 0.19 -12.05 -8.22
N ILE A 118 -0.47 -13.13 -7.77
CA ILE A 118 -0.54 -14.39 -8.51
C ILE A 118 -1.21 -14.19 -9.87
N ALA A 119 -2.34 -13.48 -9.92
CA ALA A 119 -3.07 -13.22 -11.16
C ALA A 119 -2.24 -12.42 -12.17
N LEU A 120 -1.51 -11.39 -11.72
CA LEU A 120 -0.59 -10.60 -12.54
C LEU A 120 0.55 -11.46 -13.12
N GLN A 121 1.14 -12.34 -12.31
CA GLN A 121 2.16 -13.27 -12.80
C GLN A 121 1.61 -14.23 -13.86
N MET A 122 0.39 -14.74 -13.66
CA MET A 122 -0.27 -15.61 -14.65
C MET A 122 -0.60 -14.86 -15.94
N ALA A 123 -1.10 -13.64 -15.85
CA ALA A 123 -1.38 -12.78 -17.00
C ALA A 123 -0.11 -12.44 -17.78
N GLY A 124 0.99 -12.13 -17.09
CA GLY A 124 2.30 -11.88 -17.71
C GLY A 124 2.87 -13.12 -18.43
N ARG A 125 2.67 -14.32 -17.87
CA ARG A 125 3.05 -15.59 -18.53
C ARG A 125 2.17 -15.92 -19.72
N ALA A 126 0.87 -15.63 -19.67
CA ALA A 126 -0.04 -15.86 -20.79
C ALA A 126 0.27 -14.94 -21.98
N HIS A 127 0.74 -13.73 -21.73
CA HIS A 127 1.23 -12.81 -22.75
C HIS A 127 2.68 -13.09 -23.20
N GLY A 128 3.39 -14.00 -22.53
CA GLY A 128 4.79 -14.34 -22.82
C GLY A 128 5.03 -15.85 -22.97
N ALA A 129 5.03 -16.36 -24.21
CA ALA A 129 5.58 -17.67 -24.54
C ALA A 129 6.31 -17.67 -25.90
N PRO A 130 7.47 -18.35 -26.07
CA PRO A 130 8.60 -18.53 -25.15
C PRO A 130 9.71 -17.49 -25.39
N ALA A 131 10.56 -17.32 -24.37
CA ALA A 131 11.71 -16.42 -24.35
C ALA A 131 12.74 -16.72 -25.46
N GLY A 132 12.74 -15.88 -26.49
CA GLY A 132 13.97 -15.49 -27.18
C GLY A 132 14.61 -14.36 -26.37
N GLN A 133 15.88 -14.54 -26.01
CA GLN A 133 16.68 -13.57 -25.26
C GLN A 133 16.78 -12.24 -26.01
N ASP A 134 16.98 -11.20 -25.20
CA ASP A 134 17.54 -9.88 -25.51
C ASP A 134 16.59 -8.67 -25.47
N ASP A 135 17.12 -7.64 -24.80
CA ASP A 135 16.70 -6.24 -24.65
C ASP A 135 15.72 -5.84 -23.54
N VAL A 136 16.32 -5.35 -22.45
CA VAL A 136 15.70 -4.53 -21.40
C VAL A 136 15.81 -3.05 -21.77
N PRO A 137 14.73 -2.26 -21.80
CA PRO A 137 14.85 -0.81 -21.69
C PRO A 137 14.56 -0.36 -20.25
N ALA A 138 15.55 0.31 -19.66
CA ALA A 138 15.42 1.01 -18.38
C ALA A 138 14.41 2.16 -18.49
N ALA A 139 13.21 1.98 -17.95
CA ALA A 139 12.27 3.07 -17.71
C ALA A 139 12.61 3.73 -16.37
N ARG A 140 12.96 5.03 -16.43
CA ARG A 140 13.30 5.86 -15.27
C ARG A 140 12.07 6.10 -14.41
N LEU A 141 12.09 5.63 -13.16
CA LEU A 141 11.17 6.09 -12.12
C LEU A 141 11.56 7.51 -11.67
N ASN A 142 10.56 8.38 -11.55
CA ASN A 142 10.67 9.77 -11.11
C ASN A 142 10.72 9.79 -9.57
N PRO A 143 11.79 10.29 -8.93
CA PRO A 143 11.88 10.33 -7.48
C PRO A 143 11.14 11.56 -6.96
N ARG A 144 9.87 11.40 -6.59
CA ARG A 144 9.18 12.36 -5.72
C ARG A 144 8.60 11.67 -4.50
N ARG A 145 9.47 11.00 -3.74
CA ARG A 145 9.22 10.72 -2.32
C ARG A 145 9.92 11.81 -1.53
N ARG A 146 9.17 12.65 -0.81
CA ARG A 146 9.79 13.57 0.15
C ARG A 146 10.43 12.72 1.25
N PRO A 147 11.70 12.93 1.60
CA PRO A 147 12.27 12.28 2.77
C PRO A 147 11.53 12.75 4.02
N VAL A 148 11.20 11.80 4.90
CA VAL A 148 10.71 12.07 6.25
C VAL A 148 11.84 12.80 7.01
N PRO A 149 11.58 13.98 7.62
CA PRO A 149 12.60 14.66 8.40
C PRO A 149 12.97 13.87 9.66
N THR A 150 14.27 13.87 9.96
CA THR A 150 14.93 13.16 11.07
C THR A 150 14.72 13.84 12.41
#